data_AF-A0AAD5VH85-F1
#
_entry.id   AF-A0AAD5VH85-F1
#
_cell.length_a   1.000
_cell.length_b   1.000
_cell.length_c   1.000
_cell.angle_alpha   90.00
_cell.angle_beta   90.00
_cell.angle_gamma   90.00
#
_symmetry.space_group_name_H-M   'P 1'
#
loop_
_entity.id
_entity.type
_entity.pdbx_description
1 polymer ?
#
loop_
_entity_poly.entity_id
_entity_poly.type
_entity_poly.pdbx_seq_one_letter_code
_entity_poly.pdbx_strand_id
1 'polypeptide(L)'
;MIRLSIIVAATTANGIGKNGRLPWHIRDDLKYFAHVTKNAPEGKQNAVIMGRKTWESIPEKFRPLPKRFNIVISRDPNYNLNVAAGSASVVTSLEEALKLEHEIPIHRRFIIGGASLYNEALQGKADYQVDHVLMTRVTAPLVDCDTFMPDFEATGGWTQASYGELVELVGSGFTVPEGVQKKDGYEYEFQITRSVSAAPQLGGKVGVLLFIATLLGFTIESQLTQYVQTNLHYRQPFFIFYLVHTSFSIIFPLHLLYLSATTNYTITGLISGLQLAITNHLSPTTKSTSPGSRPFPKFKFALLVIAMTMGITVPALLWFGAITLASVSDVTAIWNTNAFFAYLISIKAFGLKWETRKMIAVVLATAGVVMVVYGGAAASSPEDADSVLEESTRPSAPVVGNLLTLIASFGYGLYQVMYKIYAALPVDTESKETSYQSIPEDEELNEHDFSRSTASSAGGDEAINPPPFALYPNLLTCLMGVATGVLLSVFIPILHYAGIESFRLPSNWWTVFSIAGIALSGVVFNSGLMILLGMWGPVVTSVGNLLTTVLVLVSDTLFGNGMDTLTFWSLLGCSAIVVAFGVLAYDMFAHPSDDLTSH
;
A
#
# COMPACT_ATOMS: atom_id res chain seq x y z
N MET A 1 10.89 -13.16 12.04
CA MET A 1 12.02 -12.56 11.30
C MET A 1 12.54 -11.37 12.08
N ILE A 2 13.83 -11.39 12.45
CA ILE A 2 14.49 -10.35 13.26
C ILE A 2 15.00 -9.24 12.33
N ARG A 3 14.74 -7.98 12.68
CA ARG A 3 15.18 -6.81 11.92
C ARG A 3 16.51 -6.27 12.45
N LEU A 4 17.45 -6.00 11.55
CA LEU A 4 18.79 -5.48 11.84
C LEU A 4 19.01 -4.12 11.19
N SER A 5 19.86 -3.30 11.81
CA SER A 5 20.39 -2.08 11.21
C SER A 5 21.90 -2.17 11.11
N ILE A 6 22.47 -1.74 10.00
CA ILE A 6 23.91 -1.50 9.88
C ILE A 6 24.16 -0.03 10.19
N ILE A 7 25.21 0.25 10.96
CA ILE A 7 25.76 1.60 11.08
C ILE A 7 27.25 1.56 10.75
N VAL A 8 27.68 2.41 9.82
CA VAL A 8 29.02 2.35 9.24
C VAL A 8 29.45 3.72 8.69
N ALA A 9 30.75 4.01 8.77
CA ALA A 9 31.36 5.09 8.01
C ALA A 9 32.21 4.47 6.89
N ALA A 10 32.05 4.95 5.65
CA ALA A 10 32.70 4.36 4.49
C ALA A 10 33.12 5.42 3.48
N THR A 11 34.24 5.18 2.77
CA THR A 11 34.63 6.00 1.61
C THR A 11 33.69 5.78 0.44
N THR A 12 33.81 6.58 -0.63
CA THR A 12 33.11 6.34 -1.91
C THR A 12 33.39 4.98 -2.53
N ALA A 13 34.54 4.36 -2.23
CA ALA A 13 34.89 3.01 -2.65
C ALA A 13 34.49 1.91 -1.63
N ASN A 14 33.60 2.22 -0.69
CA ASN A 14 33.18 1.33 0.41
C ASN A 14 34.33 0.88 1.33
N GLY A 15 35.41 1.67 1.41
CA GLY A 15 36.51 1.44 2.34
C GLY A 15 36.11 1.84 3.76
N ILE A 16 36.27 0.93 4.73
CA ILE A 16 35.80 1.10 6.12
C ILE A 16 36.93 1.03 7.16
N GLY A 17 38.15 0.66 6.76
CA GLY A 17 39.25 0.45 7.68
C GLY A 17 40.62 0.42 7.02
N LYS A 18 41.64 0.73 7.82
CA LYS A 18 43.06 0.57 7.49
C LYS A 18 43.82 0.04 8.70
N ASN A 19 44.63 -1.01 8.54
CA ASN A 19 45.43 -1.61 9.60
C ASN A 19 44.64 -1.91 10.89
N GLY A 20 43.37 -2.32 10.74
CA GLY A 20 42.49 -2.64 11.86
C GLY A 20 41.98 -1.44 12.67
N ARG A 21 42.06 -0.22 12.13
CA ARG A 21 41.52 1.01 12.74
C ARG A 21 40.70 1.81 11.74
N LEU A 22 39.88 2.74 12.24
CA LEU A 22 39.28 3.77 11.41
C LEU A 22 40.38 4.68 10.85
N PRO A 23 40.41 4.94 9.53
CA PRO A 23 41.51 5.69 8.93
C PRO A 23 41.32 7.21 9.03
N TRP A 24 40.18 7.66 9.57
CA TRP A 24 39.86 9.06 9.86
C TRP A 24 39.47 9.27 11.32
N HIS A 25 39.42 10.53 11.73
CA HIS A 25 38.95 10.95 13.05
C HIS A 25 37.89 12.05 12.93
N ILE A 26 36.67 11.65 12.57
CA ILE A 26 35.53 12.55 12.38
C ILE A 26 34.73 12.54 13.69
N ARG A 27 34.75 13.66 14.43
CA ARG A 27 34.12 13.71 15.77
C ARG A 27 32.61 13.65 15.70
N ASP A 28 32.02 14.20 14.65
CA ASP A 28 30.58 14.24 14.49
C ASP A 28 30.02 12.85 14.14
N ASP A 29 30.73 12.05 13.34
CA ASP A 29 30.42 10.64 13.09
C ASP A 29 30.41 9.82 14.40
N LEU A 30 31.44 9.99 15.25
CA LEU A 30 31.50 9.30 16.54
C LEU A 30 30.34 9.71 17.48
N LYS A 31 29.95 10.99 17.47
CA LYS A 31 28.79 11.47 18.24
C LYS A 31 27.48 10.92 17.68
N TYR A 32 27.34 10.91 16.36
CA TYR A 32 26.19 10.34 15.66
C TYR A 32 26.03 8.86 15.98
N PHE A 33 27.10 8.07 15.79
CA PHE A 33 27.16 6.66 16.16
C PHE A 33 26.79 6.44 17.62
N ALA A 34 27.38 7.22 18.53
CA ALA A 34 27.10 7.11 19.95
C ALA A 34 25.64 7.43 20.26
N HIS A 35 25.05 8.45 19.65
CA HIS A 35 23.65 8.83 19.86
C HIS A 35 22.70 7.73 19.38
N VAL A 36 22.81 7.35 18.10
CA VAL A 36 21.92 6.37 17.44
C VAL A 36 21.97 5.01 18.14
N THR A 37 23.17 4.54 18.49
CA THR A 37 23.31 3.22 19.12
C THR A 37 22.96 3.23 20.60
N LYS A 38 23.03 4.36 21.30
CA LYS A 38 22.80 4.46 22.76
C LYS A 38 21.34 4.71 23.12
N ASN A 39 20.63 5.48 22.29
CA ASN A 39 19.30 5.94 22.65
C ASN A 39 18.25 4.89 22.32
N ALA A 40 17.60 4.39 23.36
CA ALA A 40 16.47 3.50 23.30
C ALA A 40 15.31 4.08 24.13
N PRO A 41 14.05 3.73 23.83
CA PRO A 41 12.91 4.09 24.65
C PRO A 41 13.06 3.64 26.10
N GLU A 42 12.31 4.26 27.01
CA GLU A 42 12.35 3.94 28.44
C GLU A 42 12.06 2.44 28.68
N GLY A 43 12.85 1.82 29.55
CA GLY A 43 12.77 0.38 29.84
C GLY A 43 13.36 -0.55 28.77
N LYS A 44 13.91 -0.02 27.67
CA LYS A 44 14.55 -0.82 26.62
C LYS A 44 16.02 -0.42 26.43
N GLN A 45 16.78 -1.28 25.75
CA GLN A 45 18.18 -1.05 25.41
C GLN A 45 18.47 -1.46 23.97
N ASN A 46 19.40 -0.78 23.29
CA ASN A 46 19.89 -1.22 21.99
C ASN A 46 21.06 -2.20 22.15
N ALA A 47 21.16 -3.15 21.22
CA ALA A 47 22.28 -4.07 21.12
C ALA A 47 23.23 -3.65 20.00
N VAL A 48 24.53 -3.80 20.23
CA VAL A 48 25.59 -3.62 19.22
C VAL A 48 26.32 -4.94 19.02
N ILE A 49 26.36 -5.39 17.77
CA ILE A 49 26.93 -6.67 17.35
C ILE A 49 28.15 -6.38 16.49
N MET A 50 29.28 -6.98 16.84
CA MET A 50 30.55 -6.72 16.17
C MET A 50 31.45 -7.97 16.13
N GLY A 51 32.37 -8.04 15.17
CA GLY A 51 33.41 -9.07 15.17
C GLY A 51 34.53 -8.78 16.19
N ARG A 52 35.27 -9.84 16.59
CA ARG A 52 36.43 -9.74 17.51
C ARG A 52 37.43 -8.64 17.14
N LYS A 53 37.81 -8.53 15.86
CA LYS A 53 38.77 -7.50 15.40
C LYS A 53 38.25 -6.08 15.62
N THR A 54 36.95 -5.86 15.42
CA THR A 54 36.29 -4.58 15.70
C THR A 54 36.33 -4.28 17.19
N TRP A 55 36.03 -5.26 18.04
CA TRP A 55 36.14 -5.13 19.49
C TRP A 55 37.56 -4.76 19.96
N GLU A 56 38.58 -5.39 19.37
CA GLU A 56 40.00 -5.09 19.66
C GLU A 56 40.44 -3.70 19.17
N SER A 57 39.79 -3.16 18.14
CA SER A 57 40.07 -1.81 17.63
C SER A 57 39.53 -0.68 18.52
N ILE A 58 38.51 -0.98 19.35
CA ILE A 58 37.93 -0.01 20.28
C ILE A 58 38.91 0.16 21.46
N PRO A 59 39.33 1.41 21.79
CA PRO A 59 40.24 1.64 22.90
C PRO A 59 39.71 1.08 24.22
N GLU A 60 40.58 0.54 25.06
CA GLU A 60 40.19 -0.19 26.28
C GLU A 60 39.31 0.64 27.22
N LYS A 61 39.59 1.95 27.31
CA LYS A 61 38.80 2.91 28.10
C LYS A 61 37.35 3.10 27.64
N PHE A 62 37.00 2.64 26.45
CA PHE A 62 35.68 2.80 25.84
C PHE A 62 34.95 1.45 25.63
N ARG A 63 35.60 0.31 25.93
CA ARG A 63 34.96 -1.02 25.86
C ARG A 63 34.65 -1.53 27.27
N PRO A 64 33.45 -2.08 27.53
CA PRO A 64 32.30 -2.16 26.62
C PRO A 64 31.68 -0.79 26.37
N LEU A 65 31.00 -0.65 25.23
CA LEU A 65 30.31 0.59 24.87
C LEU A 65 29.15 0.83 25.87
N PRO A 66 29.18 1.91 26.68
CA PRO A 66 28.23 2.06 27.79
C PRO A 66 26.80 2.26 27.30
N LYS A 67 25.84 1.85 28.14
CA LYS A 67 24.39 1.86 27.89
C LYS A 67 23.93 1.07 26.65
N ARG A 68 24.76 0.15 26.14
CA ARG A 68 24.42 -0.76 25.05
C ARG A 68 24.69 -2.20 25.47
N PHE A 69 23.90 -3.13 24.95
CA PHE A 69 24.22 -4.54 25.08
C PHE A 69 25.27 -4.90 24.03
N ASN A 70 26.49 -5.24 24.47
CA ASN A 70 27.63 -5.47 23.58
C ASN A 70 27.75 -6.97 23.29
N ILE A 71 27.66 -7.37 22.02
CA ILE A 71 27.77 -8.75 21.58
C ILE A 71 28.97 -8.88 20.61
N VAL A 72 29.91 -9.75 20.95
CA VAL A 72 31.15 -9.96 20.19
C VAL A 72 31.14 -11.34 19.55
N ILE A 73 31.23 -11.38 18.23
CA ILE A 73 31.34 -12.63 17.47
C ILE A 73 32.82 -13.01 17.34
N SER A 74 33.17 -14.17 17.89
CA SER A 74 34.50 -14.75 17.87
C SER A 74 34.44 -16.22 17.47
N ARG A 75 35.44 -16.68 16.69
CA ARG A 75 35.60 -18.12 16.41
C ARG A 75 36.09 -18.91 17.63
N ASP A 76 36.67 -18.21 18.60
CA ASP A 76 37.07 -18.78 19.88
C ASP A 76 35.94 -18.55 20.90
N PRO A 77 35.19 -19.60 21.31
CA PRO A 77 34.09 -19.48 22.27
C PRO A 77 34.58 -19.11 23.68
N ASN A 78 35.86 -19.30 23.99
CA ASN A 78 36.46 -18.98 25.28
C ASN A 78 37.23 -17.65 25.25
N TYR A 79 37.00 -16.82 24.22
CA TYR A 79 37.70 -15.55 24.08
C TYR A 79 37.42 -14.62 25.28
N ASN A 80 38.47 -14.27 26.02
CA ASN A 80 38.34 -13.39 27.17
C ASN A 80 38.25 -11.93 26.71
N LEU A 81 37.11 -11.28 26.99
CA LEU A 81 36.86 -9.88 26.65
C LEU A 81 37.63 -8.88 27.52
N ASN A 82 38.24 -9.33 28.62
CA ASN A 82 38.93 -8.50 29.63
C ASN A 82 38.02 -7.39 30.20
N VAL A 83 36.74 -7.69 30.40
CA VAL A 83 35.75 -6.79 31.02
C VAL A 83 34.99 -7.52 32.12
N ALA A 84 34.32 -6.78 33.00
CA ALA A 84 33.52 -7.38 34.07
C ALA A 84 32.45 -8.32 33.50
N ALA A 85 32.26 -9.49 34.14
CA ALA A 85 31.27 -10.48 33.73
C ALA A 85 29.87 -9.84 33.57
N GLY A 86 29.16 -10.19 32.51
CA GLY A 86 27.84 -9.62 32.18
C GLY A 86 27.87 -8.27 31.45
N SER A 87 29.03 -7.62 31.30
CA SER A 87 29.11 -6.31 30.62
C SER A 87 29.15 -6.41 29.09
N ALA A 88 29.45 -7.60 28.56
CA ALA A 88 29.42 -7.96 27.14
C ALA A 88 29.35 -9.50 27.00
N SER A 89 28.82 -9.97 25.88
CA SER A 89 28.66 -11.40 25.59
C SER A 89 29.50 -11.83 24.40
N VAL A 90 30.13 -13.00 24.48
CA VAL A 90 30.84 -13.63 23.36
C VAL A 90 29.95 -14.73 22.77
N VAL A 91 29.84 -14.74 21.45
CA VAL A 91 29.12 -15.78 20.69
C VAL A 91 29.93 -16.18 19.47
N THR A 92 29.56 -17.30 18.85
CA THR A 92 30.30 -17.87 17.72
C THR A 92 29.72 -17.55 16.35
N SER A 93 28.47 -17.07 16.30
CA SER A 93 27.77 -16.76 15.05
C SER A 93 26.79 -15.59 15.20
N LEU A 94 26.39 -15.00 14.08
CA LEU A 94 25.33 -13.99 14.06
C LEU A 94 23.99 -14.58 14.53
N GLU A 95 23.65 -15.81 14.15
CA GLU A 95 22.41 -16.47 14.57
C GLU A 95 22.32 -16.64 16.09
N GLU A 96 23.43 -17.00 16.72
CA GLU A 96 23.53 -17.08 18.19
C GLU A 96 23.40 -15.70 18.83
N ALA A 97 24.02 -14.67 18.24
CA ALA A 97 23.88 -13.27 18.68
C ALA A 97 22.42 -12.80 18.71
N LEU A 98 21.61 -13.25 17.75
CA LEU A 98 20.21 -12.86 17.63
C LEU A 98 19.28 -13.59 18.61
N LYS A 99 19.67 -14.78 19.07
CA LYS A 99 18.92 -15.62 20.02
C LYS A 99 19.27 -15.34 21.49
N LEU A 100 20.32 -14.57 21.76
CA LEU A 100 20.71 -14.19 23.11
C LEU A 100 19.56 -13.49 23.85
N GLU A 101 19.18 -14.06 24.98
CA GLU A 101 18.31 -13.42 25.95
C GLU A 101 19.10 -12.35 26.73
N HIS A 102 18.43 -11.24 27.04
CA HIS A 102 19.01 -10.14 27.80
C HIS A 102 17.99 -9.65 28.82
N GLU A 103 18.47 -9.26 30.01
CA GLU A 103 17.60 -8.81 31.10
C GLU A 103 16.76 -7.59 30.71
N ILE A 104 17.33 -6.71 29.86
CA ILE A 104 16.64 -5.52 29.34
C ILE A 104 16.15 -5.82 27.91
N PRO A 105 14.86 -5.63 27.61
CA PRO A 105 14.33 -5.85 26.26
C PRO A 105 15.11 -5.06 25.19
N ILE A 106 15.52 -5.76 24.13
CA ILE A 106 16.30 -5.17 23.05
C ILE A 106 15.38 -4.40 22.10
N HIS A 107 15.57 -3.09 21.97
CA HIS A 107 14.83 -2.22 21.05
C HIS A 107 15.32 -2.33 19.61
N ARG A 108 16.60 -2.04 19.34
CA ARG A 108 17.24 -2.19 18.02
C ARG A 108 18.55 -2.97 18.12
N ARG A 109 18.88 -3.69 17.05
CA ARG A 109 20.13 -4.46 16.90
C ARG A 109 20.97 -3.83 15.79
N PHE A 110 22.14 -3.31 16.16
CA PHE A 110 23.06 -2.66 15.25
C PHE A 110 24.25 -3.57 14.94
N ILE A 111 24.50 -3.85 13.67
CA ILE A 111 25.78 -4.38 13.22
C ILE A 111 26.73 -3.18 13.06
N ILE A 112 27.79 -3.15 13.87
CA ILE A 112 28.66 -1.97 13.97
C ILE A 112 30.07 -2.18 13.39
N GLY A 113 30.39 -3.37 12.90
CA GLY A 113 31.68 -3.55 12.24
C GLY A 113 32.17 -4.98 12.10
N GLY A 114 33.08 -5.13 11.14
CA GLY A 114 33.69 -6.38 10.70
C GLY A 114 33.24 -6.68 9.27
N ALA A 115 34.15 -6.58 8.29
CA ALA A 115 33.81 -6.77 6.88
C ALA A 115 33.08 -8.10 6.61
N SER A 116 33.54 -9.19 7.25
CA SER A 116 32.88 -10.49 7.15
C SER A 116 31.46 -10.49 7.73
N LEU A 117 31.23 -9.74 8.81
CA LEU A 117 29.93 -9.65 9.46
C LEU A 117 28.96 -8.78 8.67
N TYR A 118 29.43 -7.68 8.07
CA TYR A 118 28.63 -6.90 7.12
C TYR A 118 28.21 -7.75 5.93
N ASN A 119 29.13 -8.53 5.36
CA ASN A 119 28.82 -9.43 4.24
C ASN A 119 27.80 -10.50 4.64
N GLU A 120 27.97 -11.15 5.79
CA GLU A 120 27.01 -12.12 6.30
C GLU A 120 25.63 -11.49 6.55
N ALA A 121 25.57 -10.33 7.19
CA ALA A 121 24.32 -9.65 7.53
C ALA A 121 23.56 -9.20 6.27
N LEU A 122 24.25 -8.66 5.27
CA LEU A 122 23.66 -8.16 4.04
C LEU A 122 23.14 -9.26 3.11
N GLN A 123 23.71 -10.47 3.16
CA GLN A 123 23.20 -11.61 2.38
C GLN A 123 21.80 -12.04 2.85
N GLY A 124 21.46 -11.78 4.11
CA GLY A 124 20.16 -12.13 4.69
C GLY A 124 19.94 -13.64 4.83
N LYS A 125 19.07 -14.04 5.77
CA LYS A 125 18.62 -15.43 5.93
C LYS A 125 17.12 -15.45 6.24
N ALA A 126 16.48 -16.62 6.19
CA ALA A 126 15.04 -16.74 6.49
C ALA A 126 14.65 -16.13 7.86
N ASP A 127 15.57 -16.17 8.83
CA ASP A 127 15.30 -15.75 10.21
C ASP A 127 15.58 -14.27 10.48
N TYR A 128 16.35 -13.58 9.65
CA TYR A 128 16.71 -12.17 9.83
C TYR A 128 16.99 -11.43 8.53
N GLN A 129 16.76 -10.12 8.55
CA GLN A 129 17.11 -9.23 7.44
C GLN A 129 17.62 -7.88 7.95
N VAL A 130 18.46 -7.24 7.15
CA VAL A 130 18.88 -5.85 7.37
C VAL A 130 17.87 -4.93 6.73
N ASP A 131 17.26 -4.06 7.51
CA ASP A 131 16.25 -3.13 7.01
C ASP A 131 16.87 -1.79 6.59
N HIS A 132 17.88 -1.33 7.34
CA HIS A 132 18.46 -0.01 7.19
C HIS A 132 19.99 -0.08 7.28
N VAL A 133 20.66 0.66 6.43
CA VAL A 133 22.09 0.95 6.48
C VAL A 133 22.23 2.45 6.74
N LEU A 134 22.59 2.82 7.96
CA LEU A 134 22.94 4.19 8.33
C LEU A 134 24.42 4.39 7.99
N MET A 135 24.69 5.25 7.02
CA MET A 135 26.02 5.42 6.47
C MET A 135 26.51 6.86 6.61
N THR A 136 27.72 7.03 7.15
CA THR A 136 28.48 8.26 7.00
C THR A 136 29.39 8.11 5.79
N ARG A 137 29.04 8.75 4.67
CA ARG A 137 29.80 8.67 3.41
C ARG A 137 30.93 9.70 3.43
N VAL A 138 32.18 9.26 3.48
CA VAL A 138 33.38 10.11 3.45
C VAL A 138 33.86 10.27 2.01
N THR A 139 33.80 11.50 1.48
CA THR A 139 34.07 11.79 0.06
C THR A 139 35.45 12.40 -0.18
N ALA A 140 35.98 13.16 0.78
CA ALA A 140 37.32 13.74 0.67
C ALA A 140 38.01 13.90 2.04
N PRO A 141 39.36 13.93 2.09
CA PRO A 141 40.27 13.55 1.01
C PRO A 141 40.17 12.05 0.69
N LEU A 142 40.78 11.61 -0.41
CA LEU A 142 40.83 10.17 -0.73
C LEU A 142 41.65 9.44 0.35
N VAL A 143 41.01 8.52 1.07
CA VAL A 143 41.64 7.76 2.15
C VAL A 143 41.92 6.34 1.68
N ASP A 144 43.19 5.96 1.71
CA ASP A 144 43.64 4.60 1.38
C ASP A 144 43.20 3.61 2.47
N CYS A 145 42.43 2.59 2.06
CA CYS A 145 41.79 1.59 2.92
C CYS A 145 42.20 0.17 2.50
N ASP A 146 42.34 -0.75 3.46
CA ASP A 146 42.63 -2.17 3.21
C ASP A 146 41.43 -3.09 3.48
N THR A 147 40.39 -2.56 4.13
CA THR A 147 39.21 -3.28 4.55
C THR A 147 37.99 -2.60 3.95
N PHE A 148 37.15 -3.37 3.27
CA PHE A 148 36.01 -2.88 2.51
C PHE A 148 34.72 -3.58 2.94
N MET A 149 33.62 -2.84 2.91
CA MET A 149 32.27 -3.38 2.99
C MET A 149 31.83 -3.85 1.59
N PRO A 150 31.03 -4.93 1.46
CA PRO A 150 30.44 -5.30 0.17
C PRO A 150 29.62 -4.15 -0.41
N ASP A 151 29.66 -4.03 -1.73
CA ASP A 151 28.83 -3.08 -2.48
C ASP A 151 27.40 -3.63 -2.63
N PHE A 152 26.60 -3.41 -1.58
CA PHE A 152 25.22 -3.89 -1.52
C PHE A 152 24.28 -3.07 -2.41
N GLU A 153 24.63 -1.81 -2.72
CA GLU A 153 23.85 -0.95 -3.61
C GLU A 153 23.86 -1.50 -5.04
N ALA A 154 25.01 -2.04 -5.50
CA ALA A 154 25.12 -2.70 -6.79
C ALA A 154 24.34 -4.03 -6.90
N THR A 155 23.99 -4.68 -5.79
CA THR A 155 23.29 -5.97 -5.79
C THR A 155 21.77 -5.89 -6.05
N GLY A 156 21.22 -4.67 -6.09
CA GLY A 156 19.77 -4.43 -6.21
C GLY A 156 19.01 -4.70 -4.90
N GLY A 157 17.76 -4.23 -4.82
CA GLY A 157 16.93 -4.42 -3.61
C GLY A 157 17.22 -3.44 -2.47
N TRP A 158 17.89 -2.33 -2.75
CA TRP A 158 18.18 -1.24 -1.81
C TRP A 158 17.83 0.10 -2.43
N THR A 159 17.32 1.04 -1.63
CA THR A 159 16.95 2.39 -2.07
C THR A 159 17.44 3.39 -1.04
N GLN A 160 18.03 4.49 -1.51
CA GLN A 160 18.40 5.61 -0.64
C GLN A 160 17.13 6.23 -0.04
N ALA A 161 17.07 6.30 1.28
CA ALA A 161 15.93 6.83 2.01
C ALA A 161 16.08 8.35 2.19
N SER A 162 14.94 9.02 2.41
CA SER A 162 14.90 10.48 2.53
C SER A 162 15.60 10.98 3.80
N TYR A 163 16.07 12.23 3.79
CA TYR A 163 16.61 12.87 4.99
C TYR A 163 15.59 12.91 6.14
N GLY A 164 14.29 12.98 5.84
CA GLY A 164 13.23 12.88 6.85
C GLY A 164 13.23 11.54 7.59
N GLU A 165 13.37 10.44 6.86
CA GLU A 165 13.49 9.09 7.44
C GLU A 165 14.76 8.93 8.28
N LEU A 166 15.88 9.51 7.84
CA LEU A 166 17.12 9.55 8.60
C LEU A 166 16.89 10.22 9.97
N VAL A 167 16.26 11.39 9.97
CA VAL A 167 15.96 12.15 11.20
C VAL A 167 14.99 11.41 12.11
N GLU A 168 13.94 10.81 11.54
CA GLU A 168 12.96 10.01 12.31
C GLU A 168 13.63 8.80 12.98
N LEU A 169 14.49 8.10 12.25
CA LEU A 169 15.18 6.92 12.77
C LEU A 169 16.20 7.30 13.85
N VAL A 170 16.92 8.40 13.67
CA VAL A 170 17.89 8.91 14.66
C VAL A 170 17.19 9.33 15.95
N GLY A 171 15.98 9.88 15.84
CA GLY A 171 15.16 10.31 16.96
C GLY A 171 15.54 11.70 17.48
N SER A 172 14.87 12.10 18.57
CA SER A 172 15.07 13.44 19.15
C SER A 172 16.37 13.55 19.94
N GLY A 173 16.97 14.74 19.94
CA GLY A 173 18.17 15.06 20.75
C GLY A 173 19.52 14.96 20.01
N PHE A 174 19.51 14.70 18.71
CA PHE A 174 20.67 14.90 17.83
C PHE A 174 20.23 15.54 16.53
N THR A 175 20.76 16.72 16.25
CA THR A 175 20.56 17.38 14.95
C THR A 175 21.55 16.78 13.96
N VAL A 176 21.05 15.92 13.08
CA VAL A 176 21.82 15.49 11.90
C VAL A 176 21.93 16.71 10.99
N PRO A 177 23.13 17.11 10.53
CA PRO A 177 23.24 18.18 9.55
C PRO A 177 22.88 17.65 8.16
N GLU A 178 22.11 18.43 7.41
CA GLU A 178 21.69 18.07 6.05
C GLU A 178 22.82 18.34 5.04
N GLY A 179 23.02 17.42 4.09
CA GLY A 179 24.01 17.53 3.03
C GLY A 179 25.46 17.32 3.46
N VAL A 180 26.39 17.74 2.58
CA VAL A 180 27.83 17.53 2.76
C VAL A 180 28.41 18.46 3.83
N GLN A 181 29.06 17.86 4.82
CA GLN A 181 29.76 18.52 5.91
C GLN A 181 31.25 18.58 5.61
N LYS A 182 31.87 19.74 5.84
CA LYS A 182 33.33 19.93 5.71
C LYS A 182 33.93 20.24 7.08
N LYS A 183 34.40 19.22 7.80
CA LYS A 183 34.90 19.36 9.17
C LYS A 183 35.97 18.32 9.49
N ASP A 184 36.82 18.64 10.47
CA ASP A 184 37.94 17.79 10.90
C ASP A 184 38.91 17.42 9.76
N GLY A 185 38.92 18.20 8.67
CA GLY A 185 39.71 17.95 7.47
C GLY A 185 39.08 16.96 6.49
N TYR A 186 37.83 16.56 6.70
CA TYR A 186 37.09 15.62 5.85
C TYR A 186 35.82 16.25 5.29
N GLU A 187 35.44 15.81 4.09
CA GLU A 187 34.11 16.02 3.52
C GLU A 187 33.31 14.73 3.68
N TYR A 188 32.14 14.81 4.32
CA TYR A 188 31.30 13.65 4.58
C TYR A 188 29.80 14.00 4.62
N GLU A 189 28.95 13.02 4.37
CA GLU A 189 27.48 13.17 4.41
C GLU A 189 26.85 12.02 5.19
N PHE A 190 25.82 12.32 5.98
CA PHE A 190 25.00 11.30 6.64
C PHE A 190 23.88 10.85 5.70
N GLN A 191 23.86 9.56 5.41
CA GLN A 191 22.94 8.94 4.46
C GLN A 191 22.27 7.73 5.12
N ILE A 192 21.13 7.35 4.57
CA ILE A 192 20.43 6.12 4.96
C ILE A 192 19.98 5.39 3.71
N THR A 193 20.21 4.09 3.69
CA THR A 193 19.74 3.20 2.61
C THR A 193 18.84 2.14 3.24
N ARG A 194 17.65 1.94 2.69
CA ARG A 194 16.68 0.95 3.15
C ARG A 194 16.60 -0.23 2.20
N SER A 195 16.32 -1.42 2.72
CA SER A 195 16.04 -2.59 1.88
C SER A 195 14.64 -2.47 1.26
N VAL A 196 14.53 -2.71 -0.05
CA VAL A 196 13.26 -2.76 -0.79
C VAL A 196 12.35 -3.88 -0.25
N SER A 197 12.94 -4.95 0.28
CA SER A 197 12.25 -6.06 0.96
C SER A 197 11.64 -5.66 2.32
N ALA A 198 12.09 -4.55 2.91
CA ALA A 198 11.59 -4.03 4.18
C ALA A 198 10.37 -3.11 4.00
N ALA A 199 10.15 -2.57 2.79
CA ALA A 199 8.83 -2.13 2.41
C ALA A 199 7.94 -3.38 2.37
N PRO A 200 6.73 -3.37 2.97
CA PRO A 200 5.82 -4.49 2.79
C PRO A 200 5.69 -4.71 1.27
N GLN A 201 6.09 -5.89 0.79
CA GLN A 201 5.90 -6.24 -0.61
C GLN A 201 4.40 -6.42 -0.82
N LEU A 202 3.69 -5.32 -1.05
CA LEU A 202 2.27 -5.25 -1.40
C LEU A 202 2.04 -5.78 -2.84
N GLY A 203 2.76 -6.82 -3.25
CA GLY A 203 2.57 -7.54 -4.51
C GLY A 203 2.76 -9.06 -4.39
N GLY A 204 3.03 -9.59 -3.20
CA GLY A 204 3.27 -11.03 -2.99
C GLY A 204 2.01 -11.90 -2.99
N LYS A 205 2.12 -13.13 -2.43
CA LYS A 205 1.02 -14.10 -2.30
C LYS A 205 -0.27 -13.51 -1.71
N VAL A 206 -0.15 -12.54 -0.81
CA VAL A 206 -1.29 -11.85 -0.18
C VAL A 206 -2.08 -11.02 -1.20
N GLY A 207 -1.41 -10.28 -2.09
CA GLY A 207 -2.07 -9.52 -3.16
C GLY A 207 -2.80 -10.43 -4.14
N VAL A 208 -2.20 -11.58 -4.51
CA VAL A 208 -2.85 -12.58 -5.38
C VAL A 208 -4.06 -13.21 -4.71
N LEU A 209 -3.97 -13.59 -3.43
CA LEU A 209 -5.12 -14.12 -2.68
C LEU A 209 -6.24 -13.10 -2.58
N LEU A 210 -5.91 -11.84 -2.32
CA LEU A 210 -6.88 -10.75 -2.28
C LEU A 210 -7.53 -10.53 -3.65
N PHE A 211 -6.76 -10.59 -4.74
CA PHE A 211 -7.27 -10.50 -6.09
C PHE A 211 -8.25 -11.61 -6.42
N ILE A 212 -7.92 -12.87 -6.09
CA ILE A 212 -8.83 -14.00 -6.28
C ILE A 212 -10.11 -13.81 -5.45
N ALA A 213 -10.00 -13.41 -4.18
CA ALA A 213 -11.16 -13.16 -3.33
C ALA A 213 -12.04 -12.02 -3.87
N THR A 214 -11.43 -10.97 -4.43
CA THR A 214 -12.12 -9.84 -5.06
C THR A 214 -12.93 -10.30 -6.27
N LEU A 215 -12.33 -11.08 -7.17
CA LEU A 215 -12.98 -11.61 -8.36
C LEU A 215 -14.13 -12.58 -8.02
N LEU A 216 -13.95 -13.44 -7.01
CA LEU A 216 -14.98 -14.33 -6.52
C LEU A 216 -16.14 -13.56 -5.88
N GLY A 217 -15.82 -12.53 -5.08
CA GLY A 217 -16.81 -11.62 -4.50
C GLY A 217 -17.71 -11.02 -5.56
N PHE A 218 -17.12 -10.44 -6.61
CA PHE A 218 -17.88 -9.87 -7.73
C PHE A 218 -18.74 -10.91 -8.46
N THR A 219 -18.17 -12.09 -8.72
CA THR A 219 -18.89 -13.15 -9.44
C THR A 219 -20.12 -13.61 -8.64
N ILE A 220 -19.97 -13.82 -7.33
CA ILE A 220 -21.08 -14.17 -6.43
C ILE A 220 -22.12 -13.05 -6.40
N GLU A 221 -21.68 -11.79 -6.28
CA GLU A 221 -22.56 -10.62 -6.29
C GLU A 221 -23.41 -10.57 -7.56
N SER A 222 -22.78 -10.72 -8.73
CA SER A 222 -23.43 -10.72 -10.03
C SER A 222 -24.46 -11.85 -10.17
N GLN A 223 -24.08 -13.07 -9.79
CA GLN A 223 -24.94 -14.26 -9.89
C GLN A 223 -26.15 -14.19 -8.95
N LEU A 224 -25.93 -13.76 -7.70
CA LEU A 224 -27.03 -13.54 -6.76
C LEU A 224 -27.97 -12.43 -7.22
N THR A 225 -27.42 -11.35 -7.81
CA THR A 225 -28.22 -10.26 -8.37
C THR A 225 -29.10 -10.76 -9.51
N GLN A 226 -28.53 -11.53 -10.44
CA GLN A 226 -29.29 -12.16 -11.52
C GLN A 226 -30.39 -13.05 -10.96
N TYR A 227 -30.06 -13.98 -10.06
CA TYR A 227 -31.03 -14.87 -9.42
C TYR A 227 -32.20 -14.13 -8.74
N VAL A 228 -31.91 -13.05 -8.01
CA VAL A 228 -32.93 -12.21 -7.36
C VAL A 228 -33.88 -11.57 -8.39
N GLN A 229 -33.35 -11.15 -9.54
CA GLN A 229 -34.14 -10.47 -10.58
C GLN A 229 -34.90 -11.42 -11.50
N THR A 230 -34.32 -12.59 -11.83
CA THR A 230 -34.88 -13.55 -12.78
C THR A 230 -35.73 -14.62 -12.11
N ASN A 231 -35.26 -15.21 -11.00
CA ASN A 231 -35.92 -16.35 -10.36
C ASN A 231 -36.83 -15.92 -9.21
N LEU A 232 -36.44 -14.90 -8.45
CA LEU A 232 -37.26 -14.36 -7.36
C LEU A 232 -38.14 -13.18 -7.80
N HIS A 233 -38.03 -12.75 -9.06
CA HIS A 233 -38.80 -11.67 -9.69
C HIS A 233 -38.77 -10.34 -8.90
N TYR A 234 -37.71 -10.08 -8.14
CA TYR A 234 -37.55 -8.87 -7.36
C TYR A 234 -36.69 -7.85 -8.10
N ARG A 235 -37.35 -6.94 -8.82
CA ARG A 235 -36.71 -5.92 -9.68
C ARG A 235 -36.82 -4.53 -9.04
N GLN A 236 -35.89 -4.25 -8.12
CA GLN A 236 -35.80 -2.98 -7.39
C GLN A 236 -34.34 -2.49 -7.38
N PRO A 237 -33.78 -2.06 -8.55
CA PRO A 237 -32.36 -1.82 -8.73
C PRO A 237 -31.81 -0.73 -7.78
N PHE A 238 -32.54 0.38 -7.60
CA PHE A 238 -32.11 1.46 -6.71
C PHE A 238 -32.12 1.08 -5.23
N PHE A 239 -33.06 0.22 -4.82
CA PHE A 239 -33.09 -0.28 -3.45
C PHE A 239 -31.98 -1.29 -3.17
N ILE A 240 -31.72 -2.19 -4.12
CA ILE A 240 -30.57 -3.11 -4.02
C ILE A 240 -29.27 -2.29 -3.98
N PHE A 241 -29.11 -1.30 -4.86
CA PHE A 241 -27.97 -0.39 -4.86
C PHE A 241 -27.77 0.29 -3.50
N TYR A 242 -28.84 0.83 -2.91
CA TYR A 242 -28.81 1.43 -1.59
C TYR A 242 -28.31 0.49 -0.50
N LEU A 243 -28.86 -0.73 -0.44
CA LEU A 243 -28.47 -1.71 0.57
C LEU A 243 -27.01 -2.15 0.41
N VAL A 244 -26.60 -2.46 -0.82
CA VAL A 244 -25.24 -2.92 -1.13
C VAL A 244 -24.23 -1.82 -0.81
N HIS A 245 -24.44 -0.58 -1.24
CA HIS A 245 -23.47 0.50 -1.01
C HIS A 245 -23.43 0.95 0.46
N THR A 246 -24.57 0.94 1.16
CA THR A 246 -24.61 1.23 2.60
C THR A 246 -23.88 0.16 3.41
N SER A 247 -23.86 -1.09 2.92
CA SER A 247 -23.17 -2.20 3.60
C SER A 247 -21.66 -1.98 3.71
N PHE A 248 -21.03 -1.15 2.88
CA PHE A 248 -19.60 -0.85 2.99
C PHE A 248 -19.24 -0.18 4.33
N SER A 249 -20.21 0.42 5.02
CA SER A 249 -20.04 0.98 6.37
C SER A 249 -19.58 -0.05 7.42
N ILE A 250 -19.74 -1.35 7.17
CA ILE A 250 -19.28 -2.41 8.09
C ILE A 250 -17.80 -2.75 7.93
N ILE A 251 -17.17 -2.37 6.82
CA ILE A 251 -15.80 -2.79 6.45
C ILE A 251 -14.80 -2.38 7.54
N PHE A 252 -14.78 -1.10 7.91
CA PHE A 252 -13.79 -0.58 8.85
C PHE A 252 -14.02 -1.07 10.30
N PRO A 253 -15.25 -1.08 10.85
CA PRO A 253 -15.53 -1.68 12.15
C PRO A 253 -15.10 -3.15 12.23
N LEU A 254 -15.41 -3.96 11.22
CA LEU A 254 -15.00 -5.37 11.20
C LEU A 254 -13.48 -5.52 11.11
N HIS A 255 -12.81 -4.68 10.32
CA HIS A 255 -11.36 -4.71 10.21
C HIS A 255 -10.68 -4.32 11.54
N LEU A 256 -11.19 -3.30 12.26
CA LEU A 256 -10.70 -2.94 13.59
C LEU A 256 -10.89 -4.07 14.61
N LEU A 257 -12.07 -4.70 14.62
CA LEU A 257 -12.35 -5.84 15.50
C LEU A 257 -11.41 -7.01 15.20
N TYR A 258 -11.18 -7.32 13.93
CA TYR A 258 -10.24 -8.36 13.51
C TYR A 258 -8.82 -8.06 14.01
N LEU A 259 -8.31 -6.84 13.79
CA LEU A 259 -6.97 -6.45 14.23
C LEU A 259 -6.85 -6.47 15.76
N SER A 260 -7.85 -5.95 16.47
CA SER A 260 -7.88 -5.97 17.93
C SER A 260 -7.96 -7.38 18.50
N ALA A 261 -8.55 -8.35 17.78
CA ALA A 261 -8.68 -9.73 18.24
C ALA A 261 -7.48 -10.62 17.87
N THR A 262 -6.75 -10.29 16.80
CA THR A 262 -5.65 -11.11 16.28
C THR A 262 -4.26 -10.56 16.58
N THR A 263 -4.17 -9.31 17.03
CA THR A 263 -2.91 -8.63 17.35
C THR A 263 -2.96 -8.04 18.76
N ASN A 264 -1.82 -7.58 19.27
CA ASN A 264 -1.75 -6.87 20.56
C ASN A 264 -2.07 -5.36 20.43
N TYR A 265 -2.67 -4.94 19.31
CA TYR A 265 -2.98 -3.54 19.07
C TYR A 265 -4.26 -3.10 19.78
N THR A 266 -4.22 -1.94 20.44
CA THR A 266 -5.41 -1.31 21.00
C THR A 266 -6.15 -0.54 19.92
N ILE A 267 -7.49 -0.48 20.00
CA ILE A 267 -8.32 0.28 19.05
C ILE A 267 -7.91 1.76 19.05
N THR A 268 -7.61 2.32 20.21
CA THR A 268 -7.11 3.70 20.34
C THR A 268 -5.77 3.88 19.61
N GLY A 269 -4.82 2.95 19.78
CA GLY A 269 -3.53 3.00 19.10
C GLY A 269 -3.66 2.93 17.57
N LEU A 270 -4.59 2.12 17.07
CA LEU A 270 -4.90 2.00 15.64
C LEU A 270 -5.51 3.29 15.07
N ILE A 271 -6.47 3.89 15.78
CA ILE A 271 -7.11 5.13 15.36
C ILE A 271 -6.12 6.29 15.41
N SER A 272 -5.33 6.41 16.48
CA SER A 272 -4.29 7.44 16.61
C SER A 272 -3.21 7.32 15.53
N GLY A 273 -2.78 6.09 15.22
CA GLY A 273 -1.86 5.81 14.12
C GLY A 273 -2.41 6.22 12.76
N LEU A 274 -3.68 5.92 12.51
CA LEU A 274 -4.37 6.29 11.27
C LEU A 274 -4.54 7.80 11.14
N GLN A 275 -4.89 8.49 12.23
CA GLN A 275 -4.98 9.95 12.28
C GLN A 275 -3.63 10.60 11.97
N LEU A 276 -2.54 10.06 12.50
CA LEU A 276 -1.18 10.53 12.22
C LEU A 276 -0.82 10.35 10.74
N ALA A 277 -1.04 9.16 10.18
CA ALA A 277 -0.77 8.86 8.78
C ALA A 277 -1.55 9.78 7.82
N ILE A 278 -2.84 10.00 8.09
CA ILE A 278 -3.69 10.90 7.29
C ILE A 278 -3.22 12.35 7.39
N THR A 279 -2.87 12.79 8.60
CA THR A 279 -2.39 14.15 8.84
C THR A 279 -1.11 14.42 8.06
N ASN A 280 -0.18 13.47 8.06
CA ASN A 280 1.06 13.55 7.30
C ASN A 280 0.82 13.55 5.78
N HIS A 281 -0.15 12.77 5.30
CA HIS A 281 -0.50 12.72 3.88
C HIS A 281 -1.14 14.01 3.35
N LEU A 282 -2.12 14.56 4.07
CA LEU A 282 -2.93 15.70 3.60
C LEU A 282 -2.32 17.08 3.87
N SER A 283 -1.33 17.16 4.76
CA SER A 283 -0.62 18.40 5.11
C SER A 283 0.89 18.17 5.19
N PRO A 284 1.56 17.90 4.05
CA PRO A 284 2.99 17.60 4.02
C PRO A 284 3.91 18.82 4.32
N THR A 285 3.38 20.04 4.22
CA THR A 285 4.15 21.29 4.30
C THR A 285 3.67 22.22 5.40
N THR A 286 4.26 22.11 6.59
CA THR A 286 4.47 23.25 7.50
C THR A 286 5.74 22.98 8.30
N LYS A 287 6.74 23.85 8.11
CA LYS A 287 7.92 23.95 8.98
C LYS A 287 7.44 24.22 10.41
N SER A 288 8.05 23.56 11.39
CA SER A 288 7.87 23.82 12.83
C SER A 288 6.52 23.44 13.43
N THR A 289 6.45 22.26 14.03
CA THR A 289 5.78 21.95 15.32
C THR A 289 5.94 20.47 15.61
N SER A 290 6.15 20.13 16.88
CA SER A 290 6.41 18.79 17.41
C SER A 290 5.44 17.72 16.86
N PRO A 291 5.90 16.49 16.56
CA PRO A 291 5.11 15.42 15.92
C PRO A 291 3.80 15.04 16.63
N GLY A 292 3.65 15.37 17.91
CA GLY A 292 2.46 15.04 18.72
C GLY A 292 1.39 16.13 18.81
N SER A 293 1.53 17.29 18.13
CA SER A 293 0.65 18.46 18.32
C SER A 293 -0.15 18.90 17.09
N ARG A 294 -0.01 18.21 15.95
CA ARG A 294 -0.66 18.64 14.70
C ARG A 294 -2.16 18.33 14.74
N PRO A 295 -3.06 19.32 14.56
CA PRO A 295 -4.48 19.07 14.51
C PRO A 295 -4.82 18.31 13.22
N PHE A 296 -5.68 17.29 13.33
CA PHE A 296 -6.16 16.54 12.19
C PHE A 296 -6.79 17.47 11.14
N PRO A 297 -6.43 17.37 9.84
CA PRO A 297 -6.87 18.30 8.80
C PRO A 297 -8.32 18.00 8.37
N LYS A 298 -9.28 18.26 9.26
CA LYS A 298 -10.71 17.91 9.12
C LYS A 298 -11.31 18.35 7.79
N PHE A 299 -11.05 19.58 7.36
CA PHE A 299 -11.61 20.12 6.12
C PHE A 299 -11.06 19.41 4.88
N LYS A 300 -9.74 19.26 4.77
CA LYS A 300 -9.11 18.56 3.63
C LYS A 300 -9.55 17.09 3.57
N PHE A 301 -9.62 16.44 4.74
CA PHE A 301 -10.07 15.06 4.82
C PHE A 301 -11.55 14.92 4.44
N ALA A 302 -12.43 15.82 4.91
CA ALA A 302 -13.83 15.83 4.50
C ALA A 302 -13.98 16.07 2.99
N LEU A 303 -13.21 16.99 2.40
CA LEU A 303 -13.22 17.23 0.97
C LEU A 303 -12.76 15.99 0.18
N LEU A 304 -11.72 15.29 0.63
CA LEU A 304 -11.29 14.02 0.05
C LEU A 304 -12.42 12.99 0.07
N VAL A 305 -13.06 12.77 1.22
CA VAL A 305 -14.16 11.80 1.36
C VAL A 305 -15.34 12.17 0.46
N ILE A 306 -15.71 13.45 0.38
CA ILE A 306 -16.78 13.93 -0.51
C ILE A 306 -16.40 13.69 -1.98
N ALA A 307 -15.18 14.05 -2.39
CA ALA A 307 -14.71 13.86 -3.75
C ALA A 307 -14.69 12.37 -4.15
N MET A 308 -14.21 11.49 -3.26
CA MET A 308 -14.21 10.04 -3.49
C MET A 308 -15.63 9.46 -3.55
N THR A 309 -16.53 9.91 -2.67
CA THR A 309 -17.94 9.49 -2.68
C THR A 309 -18.61 9.91 -3.99
N MET A 310 -18.44 11.17 -4.42
CA MET A 310 -18.98 11.63 -5.70
C MET A 310 -18.42 10.84 -6.89
N GLY A 311 -17.12 10.52 -6.85
CA GLY A 311 -16.44 9.77 -7.89
C GLY A 311 -16.94 8.33 -8.06
N ILE A 312 -17.45 7.69 -7.00
CA ILE A 312 -18.03 6.35 -7.09
C ILE A 312 -19.56 6.38 -7.30
N THR A 313 -20.27 7.24 -6.57
CA THR A 313 -21.75 7.25 -6.56
C THR A 313 -22.34 7.80 -7.86
N VAL A 314 -21.75 8.84 -8.46
CA VAL A 314 -22.30 9.43 -9.70
C VAL A 314 -22.20 8.45 -10.87
N PRO A 315 -21.03 7.84 -11.18
CA PRO A 315 -20.96 6.80 -12.19
C PRO A 315 -21.92 5.64 -11.94
N ALA A 316 -22.06 5.18 -10.69
CA ALA A 316 -22.97 4.09 -10.37
C ALA A 316 -24.44 4.46 -10.66
N LEU A 317 -24.90 5.64 -10.25
CA LEU A 317 -26.26 6.11 -10.54
C LEU A 317 -26.52 6.24 -12.04
N LEU A 318 -25.55 6.76 -12.80
CA LEU A 318 -25.64 6.83 -14.26
C LEU A 318 -25.74 5.44 -14.89
N TRP A 319 -24.99 4.47 -14.38
CA TRP A 319 -25.04 3.08 -14.83
C TRP A 319 -26.41 2.43 -14.55
N PHE A 320 -26.92 2.55 -13.33
CA PHE A 320 -28.26 2.03 -12.98
C PHE A 320 -29.37 2.71 -13.79
N GLY A 321 -29.25 4.02 -14.04
CA GLY A 321 -30.15 4.74 -14.94
C GLY A 321 -30.04 4.29 -16.40
N ALA A 322 -28.87 3.87 -16.87
CA ALA A 322 -28.70 3.39 -18.24
C ALA A 322 -29.38 2.03 -18.47
N ILE A 323 -29.39 1.14 -17.47
CA ILE A 323 -30.05 -0.19 -17.57
C ILE A 323 -31.56 -0.08 -17.79
N THR A 324 -32.19 1.00 -17.33
CA THR A 324 -33.63 1.21 -17.56
C THR A 324 -33.93 1.78 -18.96
N LEU A 325 -32.90 2.21 -19.71
CA LEU A 325 -33.04 2.92 -20.99
C LEU A 325 -32.44 2.16 -22.19
N ALA A 326 -31.40 1.35 -21.97
CA ALA A 326 -30.65 0.61 -22.98
C ALA A 326 -30.61 -0.91 -22.68
N SER A 327 -30.09 -1.68 -23.64
CA SER A 327 -29.92 -3.13 -23.46
C SER A 327 -28.84 -3.41 -22.40
N VAL A 328 -29.01 -4.46 -21.59
CA VAL A 328 -28.02 -4.86 -20.59
C VAL A 328 -26.68 -5.21 -21.25
N SER A 329 -26.71 -5.76 -22.46
CA SER A 329 -25.52 -6.05 -23.27
C SER A 329 -24.76 -4.79 -23.64
N ASP A 330 -25.43 -3.77 -24.20
CA ASP A 330 -24.80 -2.51 -24.57
C ASP A 330 -24.19 -1.83 -23.34
N VAL A 331 -24.96 -1.79 -22.24
CA VAL A 331 -24.51 -1.18 -20.97
C VAL A 331 -23.29 -1.93 -20.42
N THR A 332 -23.26 -3.26 -20.47
CA THR A 332 -22.13 -4.06 -19.97
C THR A 332 -20.88 -3.87 -20.83
N ALA A 333 -21.02 -3.89 -22.16
CA ALA A 333 -19.91 -3.70 -23.07
C ALA A 333 -19.29 -2.29 -22.94
N ILE A 334 -20.13 -1.25 -22.91
CA ILE A 334 -19.69 0.15 -22.79
C ILE A 334 -19.09 0.39 -21.40
N TRP A 335 -19.68 -0.15 -20.33
CA TRP A 335 -19.17 0.05 -18.97
C TRP A 335 -17.72 -0.39 -18.83
N ASN A 336 -17.35 -1.54 -19.39
CA ASN A 336 -16.01 -2.11 -19.31
C ASN A 336 -14.93 -1.33 -20.10
N THR A 337 -15.31 -0.31 -20.87
CA THR A 337 -14.35 0.66 -21.43
C THR A 337 -13.66 1.52 -20.35
N ASN A 338 -14.09 1.40 -19.08
CA ASN A 338 -13.50 2.14 -17.96
C ASN A 338 -12.01 1.79 -17.77
N ALA A 339 -11.61 0.55 -18.10
CA ALA A 339 -10.22 0.12 -18.04
C ALA A 339 -9.34 0.86 -19.05
N PHE A 340 -9.89 1.12 -20.24
CA PHE A 340 -9.24 1.94 -21.27
C PHE A 340 -9.10 3.40 -20.82
N PHE A 341 -10.16 3.98 -20.25
CA PHE A 341 -10.08 5.34 -19.72
C PHE A 341 -9.11 5.45 -18.53
N ALA A 342 -9.10 4.49 -17.61
CA ALA A 342 -8.16 4.44 -16.50
C ALA A 342 -6.71 4.45 -16.99
N TYR A 343 -6.38 3.70 -18.05
CA TYR A 343 -5.07 3.72 -18.68
C TYR A 343 -4.72 5.08 -19.30
N LEU A 344 -5.60 5.65 -20.12
CA LEU A 344 -5.35 6.96 -20.75
C LEU A 344 -5.17 8.08 -19.73
N ILE A 345 -6.00 8.09 -18.69
CA ILE A 345 -5.95 9.08 -17.62
C ILE A 345 -4.67 8.89 -16.80
N SER A 346 -4.25 7.65 -16.56
CA SER A 346 -3.02 7.34 -15.84
C SER A 346 -1.77 7.83 -16.59
N ILE A 347 -1.68 7.61 -17.92
CA ILE A 347 -0.59 8.18 -18.73
C ILE A 347 -0.51 9.69 -18.54
N LYS A 348 -1.64 10.38 -18.64
CA LYS A 348 -1.69 11.84 -18.53
C LYS A 348 -1.41 12.34 -17.11
N ALA A 349 -1.95 11.67 -16.09
CA ALA A 349 -1.91 12.13 -14.72
C ALA A 349 -0.54 11.86 -14.06
N PHE A 350 0.11 10.75 -14.42
CA PHE A 350 1.44 10.40 -13.93
C PHE A 350 2.58 10.82 -14.87
N GLY A 351 2.27 11.32 -16.08
CA GLY A 351 3.30 11.74 -17.05
C GLY A 351 4.07 10.58 -17.69
N LEU A 352 3.48 9.37 -17.71
CA LEU A 352 4.16 8.16 -18.16
C LEU A 352 4.44 8.17 -19.66
N LYS A 353 5.50 7.46 -20.05
CA LYS A 353 5.75 7.17 -21.47
C LYS A 353 4.74 6.16 -21.99
N TRP A 354 4.39 6.31 -23.27
CA TRP A 354 3.51 5.36 -23.94
C TRP A 354 4.19 3.99 -24.06
N GLU A 355 3.70 3.03 -23.30
CA GLU A 355 4.11 1.64 -23.43
C GLU A 355 3.16 0.88 -24.35
N THR A 356 3.64 0.52 -25.54
CA THR A 356 2.85 -0.17 -26.55
C THR A 356 2.29 -1.51 -26.05
N ARG A 357 3.02 -2.23 -25.18
CA ARG A 357 2.57 -3.51 -24.60
C ARG A 357 1.34 -3.34 -23.72
N LYS A 358 1.39 -2.43 -22.73
CA LYS A 358 0.26 -2.12 -21.83
C LYS A 358 -0.96 -1.63 -22.63
N MET A 359 -0.75 -0.77 -23.62
CA MET A 359 -1.83 -0.29 -24.50
C MET A 359 -2.49 -1.43 -25.29
N ILE A 360 -1.71 -2.31 -25.92
CA ILE A 360 -2.25 -3.46 -26.66
C ILE A 360 -3.04 -4.37 -25.72
N ALA A 361 -2.54 -4.66 -24.52
CA ALA A 361 -3.23 -5.48 -23.54
C ALA A 361 -4.59 -4.88 -23.15
N VAL A 362 -4.64 -3.57 -22.83
CA VAL A 362 -5.89 -2.90 -22.46
C VAL A 362 -6.91 -2.92 -23.61
N VAL A 363 -6.49 -2.61 -24.84
CA VAL A 363 -7.37 -2.65 -26.02
C VAL A 363 -7.86 -4.07 -26.30
N LEU A 364 -6.99 -5.06 -26.20
CA LEU A 364 -7.32 -6.47 -26.38
C LEU A 364 -8.35 -6.94 -25.34
N ALA A 365 -8.18 -6.55 -24.06
CA ALA A 365 -9.12 -6.90 -23.01
C ALA A 365 -10.50 -6.26 -23.22
N THR A 366 -10.55 -4.97 -23.56
CA THR A 366 -11.81 -4.28 -23.86
C THR A 366 -12.51 -4.88 -25.09
N ALA A 367 -11.77 -5.20 -26.14
CA ALA A 367 -12.31 -5.91 -27.30
C ALA A 367 -12.83 -7.30 -26.94
N GLY A 368 -12.12 -8.02 -26.06
CA GLY A 368 -12.52 -9.33 -25.55
C GLY A 368 -13.88 -9.27 -24.84
N VAL A 369 -14.13 -8.25 -24.01
CA VAL A 369 -15.43 -8.07 -23.37
C VAL A 369 -16.54 -7.87 -24.39
N VAL A 370 -16.32 -7.03 -25.41
CA VAL A 370 -17.30 -6.83 -26.50
C VAL A 370 -17.63 -8.15 -27.19
N MET A 371 -16.61 -8.98 -27.47
CA MET A 371 -16.81 -10.31 -28.07
C MET A 371 -17.61 -11.26 -27.18
N VAL A 372 -17.37 -11.25 -25.86
CA VAL A 372 -18.15 -12.08 -24.91
C VAL A 372 -19.61 -11.65 -24.89
N VAL A 373 -19.85 -10.34 -24.74
CA VAL A 373 -21.19 -9.79 -24.55
C VAL A 373 -22.06 -9.93 -25.81
N TYR A 374 -21.54 -9.59 -26.99
CA TYR A 374 -22.30 -9.69 -28.23
C TYR A 374 -22.22 -11.08 -28.89
N GLY A 375 -21.20 -11.87 -28.57
CA GLY A 375 -21.08 -13.25 -29.05
C GLY A 375 -22.25 -14.12 -28.62
N GLY A 376 -22.73 -13.97 -27.38
CA GLY A 376 -23.93 -14.66 -26.89
C GLY A 376 -25.24 -14.18 -27.53
N ALA A 377 -25.31 -12.91 -27.93
CA ALA A 377 -26.52 -12.33 -28.55
C ALA A 377 -26.75 -12.78 -30.01
N ALA A 378 -25.71 -13.29 -30.69
CA ALA A 378 -25.80 -13.76 -32.07
C ALA A 378 -26.19 -15.25 -32.20
N ALA A 379 -26.22 -16.01 -31.10
CA ALA A 379 -26.54 -17.44 -31.09
C ALA A 379 -28.04 -17.73 -30.93
N SER A 380 -28.89 -16.73 -30.62
CA SER A 380 -30.34 -16.90 -30.61
C SER A 380 -30.90 -16.95 -32.04
N SER A 381 -31.45 -18.12 -32.41
CA SER A 381 -32.12 -18.35 -33.70
C SER A 381 -33.33 -17.43 -33.88
N PRO A 382 -33.66 -16.98 -35.10
CA PRO A 382 -34.81 -16.10 -35.35
C PRO A 382 -36.17 -16.76 -35.08
N GLU A 383 -36.24 -18.09 -34.93
CA GLU A 383 -37.50 -18.82 -34.64
C GLU A 383 -37.87 -18.82 -33.14
N ASP A 384 -36.91 -18.65 -32.22
CA ASP A 384 -37.20 -18.46 -30.78
C ASP A 384 -37.53 -17.00 -30.43
N ALA A 385 -37.39 -16.09 -31.40
CA ALA A 385 -37.70 -14.68 -31.25
C ALA A 385 -39.21 -14.38 -31.23
N ASP A 386 -40.06 -15.32 -31.66
CA ASP A 386 -41.52 -15.12 -31.75
C ASP A 386 -42.33 -15.78 -30.62
N SER A 387 -41.71 -16.51 -29.67
CA SER A 387 -42.43 -17.15 -28.55
C SER A 387 -42.10 -16.66 -27.14
N VAL A 388 -41.27 -15.61 -26.98
CA VAL A 388 -40.99 -14.99 -25.66
C VAL A 388 -41.09 -13.45 -25.71
N LEU A 389 -41.75 -12.89 -26.72
CA LEU A 389 -42.08 -11.47 -26.74
C LEU A 389 -43.25 -11.19 -25.79
N GLU A 390 -42.99 -11.23 -24.47
CA GLU A 390 -43.72 -10.37 -23.56
C GLU A 390 -43.45 -8.91 -23.96
N GLU A 391 -44.54 -8.21 -24.23
CA GLU A 391 -44.72 -6.87 -24.79
C GLU A 391 -44.08 -5.72 -23.98
N SER A 392 -43.06 -5.98 -23.13
CA SER A 392 -42.61 -5.06 -22.07
C SER A 392 -41.12 -4.61 -22.09
N THR A 393 -40.27 -5.03 -23.02
CA THR A 393 -38.81 -4.75 -22.93
C THR A 393 -38.13 -4.31 -24.24
N ARG A 394 -38.76 -3.44 -25.03
CA ARG A 394 -37.96 -2.63 -25.98
C ARG A 394 -37.29 -1.48 -25.21
N PRO A 395 -35.98 -1.24 -25.41
CA PRO A 395 -35.29 -0.11 -24.78
C PRO A 395 -36.03 1.19 -25.08
N SER A 396 -36.37 1.95 -24.04
CA SER A 396 -37.17 3.17 -24.19
C SER A 396 -36.37 4.30 -24.86
N ALA A 397 -35.05 4.35 -24.64
CA ALA A 397 -34.15 5.34 -25.21
C ALA A 397 -32.70 4.80 -25.28
N PRO A 398 -32.39 3.87 -26.21
CA PRO A 398 -31.11 3.14 -26.23
C PRO A 398 -29.90 4.05 -26.43
N VAL A 399 -30.01 5.09 -27.26
CA VAL A 399 -28.93 6.07 -27.48
C VAL A 399 -28.61 6.84 -26.20
N VAL A 400 -29.64 7.21 -25.45
CA VAL A 400 -29.48 7.94 -24.18
C VAL A 400 -28.84 7.03 -23.14
N GLY A 401 -29.31 5.79 -23.00
CA GLY A 401 -28.71 4.82 -22.09
C GLY A 401 -27.24 4.55 -22.42
N ASN A 402 -26.90 4.31 -23.70
CA ASN A 402 -25.52 4.08 -24.13
C ASN A 402 -24.60 5.28 -23.85
N LEU A 403 -25.10 6.51 -24.04
CA LEU A 403 -24.36 7.73 -23.71
C LEU A 403 -24.14 7.87 -22.19
N LEU A 404 -25.16 7.58 -21.38
CA LEU A 404 -25.04 7.61 -19.92
C LEU A 404 -24.00 6.59 -19.43
N THR A 405 -24.00 5.37 -19.99
CA THR A 405 -23.00 4.36 -19.66
C THR A 405 -21.59 4.81 -20.04
N LEU A 406 -21.41 5.45 -21.19
CA LEU A 406 -20.10 5.95 -21.61
C LEU A 406 -19.57 7.03 -20.64
N ILE A 407 -20.44 7.96 -20.24
CA ILE A 407 -20.10 9.00 -19.25
C ILE A 407 -19.76 8.36 -17.90
N ALA A 408 -20.55 7.37 -17.47
CA ALA A 408 -20.30 6.62 -16.24
C ALA A 408 -18.95 5.90 -16.28
N SER A 409 -18.65 5.23 -17.39
CA SER A 409 -17.41 4.49 -17.61
C SER A 409 -16.18 5.40 -17.56
N PHE A 410 -16.24 6.56 -18.22
CA PHE A 410 -15.20 7.59 -18.13
C PHE A 410 -15.02 8.11 -16.70
N GLY A 411 -16.14 8.45 -16.03
CA GLY A 411 -16.12 8.94 -14.65
C GLY A 411 -15.51 7.94 -13.67
N TYR A 412 -15.81 6.64 -13.84
CA TYR A 412 -15.23 5.58 -13.02
C TYR A 412 -13.73 5.38 -13.30
N GLY A 413 -13.31 5.47 -14.56
CA GLY A 413 -11.88 5.48 -14.91
C GLY A 413 -11.12 6.65 -14.27
N LEU A 414 -11.72 7.85 -14.26
CA LEU A 414 -11.17 9.02 -13.57
C LEU A 414 -11.09 8.81 -12.06
N TYR A 415 -12.15 8.27 -11.44
CA TYR A 415 -12.19 7.96 -10.02
C TYR A 415 -11.02 7.06 -9.59
N GLN A 416 -10.75 5.99 -10.36
CA GLN A 416 -9.66 5.06 -10.03
C GLN A 416 -8.29 5.76 -9.98
N VAL A 417 -8.01 6.63 -10.94
CA VAL A 417 -6.75 7.39 -10.97
C VAL A 417 -6.70 8.44 -9.86
N MET A 418 -7.80 9.15 -9.61
CA MET A 418 -7.88 10.13 -8.52
C MET A 418 -7.69 9.48 -7.15
N TYR A 419 -8.22 8.26 -6.96
CA TYR A 419 -8.00 7.51 -5.74
C TYR A 419 -6.53 7.19 -5.53
N LYS A 420 -5.82 6.69 -6.55
CA LYS A 420 -4.39 6.39 -6.44
C LYS A 420 -3.56 7.65 -6.12
N ILE A 421 -3.88 8.80 -6.72
CA ILE A 421 -3.13 10.05 -6.53
C ILE A 421 -3.38 10.70 -5.16
N TYR A 422 -4.65 10.76 -4.73
CA TYR A 422 -5.04 11.59 -3.59
C TYR A 422 -5.43 10.81 -2.35
N ALA A 423 -5.94 9.59 -2.51
CA ALA A 423 -6.37 8.76 -1.40
C ALA A 423 -5.25 7.81 -0.95
N ALA A 424 -4.72 6.95 -1.81
CA ALA A 424 -3.74 5.92 -1.43
C ALA A 424 -2.54 6.49 -0.65
N LEU A 425 -2.14 5.84 0.45
CA LEU A 425 -1.02 6.31 1.27
C LEU A 425 0.32 6.01 0.57
N PRO A 426 1.40 6.75 0.84
CA PRO A 426 2.71 6.51 0.23
C PRO A 426 3.31 5.12 0.51
N VAL A 427 2.83 4.45 1.57
CA VAL A 427 3.17 3.05 1.90
C VAL A 427 2.50 2.04 0.95
N ASP A 428 1.52 2.49 0.17
CA ASP A 428 0.89 1.76 -0.94
C ASP A 428 1.61 2.03 -2.30
N THR A 429 2.82 2.59 -2.25
CA THR A 429 3.78 2.88 -3.33
C THR A 429 3.37 3.96 -4.35
N GLU A 430 4.38 4.73 -4.79
CA GLU A 430 4.39 5.68 -5.92
C GLU A 430 3.53 6.94 -5.80
N SER A 431 3.94 7.90 -4.97
CA SER A 431 3.85 9.32 -5.35
C SER A 431 4.69 10.21 -4.42
N LYS A 432 5.83 10.68 -4.94
CA LYS A 432 6.35 12.07 -4.90
C LYS A 432 7.88 12.09 -5.01
N GLU A 433 8.39 11.93 -6.23
CA GLU A 433 9.56 12.67 -6.69
C GLU A 433 9.10 13.69 -7.74
N THR A 434 8.52 14.81 -7.30
CA THR A 434 8.60 16.11 -8.00
C THR A 434 7.76 17.16 -7.27
N SER A 435 8.43 17.96 -6.44
CA SER A 435 8.09 19.37 -6.23
C SER A 435 9.26 20.05 -5.52
N TYR A 436 10.30 20.36 -6.29
CA TYR A 436 11.23 21.41 -5.89
C TYR A 436 10.46 22.74 -5.85
N GLN A 437 10.31 23.31 -4.67
CA GLN A 437 10.17 24.75 -4.52
C GLN A 437 11.24 25.23 -3.55
N SER A 438 12.19 25.99 -4.09
CA SER A 438 13.15 26.81 -3.35
C SER A 438 12.41 27.81 -2.48
N ILE A 439 12.85 28.02 -1.24
CA ILE A 439 12.39 29.15 -0.41
C ILE A 439 13.61 29.89 0.14
N PRO A 440 13.56 31.24 0.20
CA PRO A 440 14.70 32.14 0.31
C PRO A 440 15.42 32.08 1.65
N GLU A 441 16.64 32.60 1.62
CA GLU A 441 17.45 32.97 2.77
C GLU A 441 16.73 34.00 3.67
N ASP A 442 17.14 33.99 4.94
CA ASP A 442 16.84 34.95 6.01
C ASP A 442 15.58 34.69 6.85
N GLU A 443 15.77 34.13 8.05
CA GLU A 443 15.39 34.79 9.31
C GLU A 443 15.95 34.02 10.53
N GLU A 444 16.56 34.80 11.43
CA GLU A 444 17.33 34.39 12.61
C GLU A 444 16.47 33.65 13.66
N LEU A 445 17.04 32.59 14.25
CA LEU A 445 16.48 31.84 15.37
C LEU A 445 16.76 32.55 16.70
N ASN A 446 15.70 32.89 17.45
CA ASN A 446 15.81 33.29 18.86
C ASN A 446 15.64 32.09 19.80
N GLU A 447 16.69 31.81 20.58
CA GLU A 447 16.78 30.77 21.61
C GLU A 447 16.13 31.22 22.93
N HIS A 448 14.80 31.20 23.05
CA HIS A 448 14.16 31.32 24.37
C HIS A 448 12.78 30.66 24.40
N ASP A 449 12.74 29.34 24.47
CA ASP A 449 11.64 28.60 25.14
C ASP A 449 12.01 27.12 25.32
N PHE A 450 12.87 26.83 26.29
CA PHE A 450 13.23 25.47 26.68
C PHE A 450 13.17 25.28 28.20
N SER A 451 12.03 25.62 28.81
CA SER A 451 11.78 25.24 30.22
C SER A 451 10.30 25.31 30.59
N ARG A 452 9.48 24.38 30.07
CA ARG A 452 8.27 23.87 30.75
C ARG A 452 7.60 22.78 29.91
N SER A 453 7.90 21.53 30.21
CA SER A 453 6.87 20.48 30.35
C SER A 453 7.52 19.18 30.85
N THR A 454 7.79 19.13 32.15
CA THR A 454 7.81 17.89 32.92
C THR A 454 6.50 17.83 33.69
N ALA A 455 5.51 17.12 33.16
CA ALA A 455 4.41 16.46 33.89
C ALA A 455 3.27 16.06 32.92
N SER A 456 3.29 14.83 32.42
CA SER A 456 2.07 14.00 32.25
C SER A 456 2.46 12.57 31.86
N SER A 457 2.77 11.73 32.85
CA SER A 457 2.74 10.28 32.69
C SER A 457 1.46 9.75 33.32
N ALA A 458 0.46 9.48 32.48
CA ALA A 458 -0.69 8.64 32.78
C ALA A 458 -1.34 8.15 31.48
N GLY A 459 -1.04 6.90 31.08
CA GLY A 459 -1.89 6.05 30.22
C GLY A 459 -2.18 6.50 28.79
N GLY A 460 -1.18 6.92 28.00
CA GLY A 460 -1.37 7.21 26.57
C GLY A 460 -1.07 5.99 25.70
N ASP A 461 -2.08 5.40 25.06
CA ASP A 461 -1.92 4.41 23.98
C ASP A 461 -0.97 4.96 22.90
N GLU A 462 0.20 4.33 22.72
CA GLU A 462 1.19 4.71 21.70
C GLU A 462 0.60 4.53 20.29
N ALA A 463 0.71 5.54 19.44
CA ALA A 463 0.13 5.52 18.09
C ALA A 463 0.86 4.50 17.19
N ILE A 464 0.11 3.63 16.51
CA ILE A 464 0.69 2.58 15.66
C ILE A 464 0.99 3.16 14.27
N ASN A 465 2.26 3.37 13.96
CA ASN A 465 2.73 3.92 12.68
C ASN A 465 3.86 3.05 12.10
N PRO A 466 3.81 2.64 10.81
CA PRO A 466 2.74 2.84 9.84
C PRO A 466 1.44 2.12 10.23
N PRO A 467 0.28 2.60 9.74
CA PRO A 467 -0.98 1.91 9.96
C PRO A 467 -0.93 0.49 9.37
N PRO A 468 -1.60 -0.50 9.99
CA PRO A 468 -1.65 -1.86 9.47
C PRO A 468 -2.17 -1.92 8.03
N PHE A 469 -1.72 -2.96 7.32
CA PHE A 469 -2.09 -3.24 5.93
C PHE A 469 -3.60 -3.11 5.71
N ALA A 470 -3.99 -2.47 4.60
CA ALA A 470 -5.38 -2.26 4.18
C ALA A 470 -6.26 -1.44 5.15
N LEU A 471 -5.77 -0.97 6.29
CA LEU A 471 -6.62 -0.29 7.28
C LEU A 471 -7.15 1.04 6.76
N TYR A 472 -6.29 1.82 6.12
CA TYR A 472 -6.65 3.11 5.53
C TYR A 472 -7.59 3.01 4.31
N PRO A 473 -7.33 2.19 3.27
CA PRO A 473 -8.27 2.03 2.16
C PRO A 473 -9.64 1.53 2.64
N ASN A 474 -9.67 0.66 3.66
CA ASN A 474 -10.91 0.20 4.28
C ASN A 474 -11.65 1.27 5.07
N LEU A 475 -10.94 2.19 5.74
CA LEU A 475 -11.56 3.39 6.34
C LEU A 475 -12.23 4.24 5.27
N LEU A 476 -11.53 4.55 4.18
CA LEU A 476 -12.10 5.39 3.11
C LEU A 476 -13.32 4.73 2.48
N THR A 477 -13.27 3.42 2.22
CA THR A 477 -14.38 2.65 1.67
C THR A 477 -15.59 2.65 2.60
N CYS A 478 -15.36 2.49 3.89
CA CYS A 478 -16.39 2.63 4.92
C CYS A 478 -17.03 4.02 4.91
N LEU A 479 -16.23 5.09 4.85
CA LEU A 479 -16.73 6.46 4.85
C LEU A 479 -17.53 6.78 3.57
N MET A 480 -17.10 6.27 2.41
CA MET A 480 -17.87 6.37 1.16
C MET A 480 -19.22 5.64 1.26
N GLY A 481 -19.25 4.47 1.89
CA GLY A 481 -20.49 3.72 2.16
C GLY A 481 -21.47 4.48 3.05
N VAL A 482 -20.97 5.05 4.15
CA VAL A 482 -21.78 5.90 5.06
C VAL A 482 -22.30 7.12 4.33
N ALA A 483 -21.44 7.83 3.58
CA ALA A 483 -21.83 9.03 2.84
C ALA A 483 -22.87 8.71 1.76
N THR A 484 -22.70 7.59 1.03
CA THR A 484 -23.67 7.12 0.02
C THR A 484 -25.01 6.77 0.66
N GLY A 485 -25.00 6.03 1.78
CA GLY A 485 -26.22 5.69 2.51
C GLY A 485 -26.98 6.93 2.99
N VAL A 486 -26.28 7.90 3.57
CA VAL A 486 -26.88 9.18 4.00
C VAL A 486 -27.46 9.92 2.79
N LEU A 487 -26.72 10.04 1.70
CA LEU A 487 -27.16 10.73 0.49
C LEU A 487 -28.44 10.10 -0.08
N LEU A 488 -28.40 8.78 -0.32
CA LEU A 488 -29.50 8.06 -0.95
C LEU A 488 -30.73 7.93 -0.04
N SER A 489 -30.56 7.98 1.29
CA SER A 489 -31.69 7.98 2.23
C SER A 489 -32.65 9.16 2.02
N VAL A 490 -32.16 10.27 1.44
CA VAL A 490 -32.97 11.43 1.07
C VAL A 490 -33.55 11.28 -0.34
N PHE A 491 -32.76 10.80 -1.31
CA PHE A 491 -33.19 10.69 -2.71
C PHE A 491 -34.23 9.60 -2.96
N ILE A 492 -34.12 8.45 -2.30
CA ILE A 492 -35.02 7.31 -2.56
C ILE A 492 -36.48 7.64 -2.20
N PRO A 493 -36.79 8.24 -1.04
CA PRO A 493 -38.15 8.69 -0.75
C PRO A 493 -38.69 9.71 -1.77
N ILE A 494 -37.82 10.59 -2.28
CA ILE A 494 -38.20 11.57 -3.31
C ILE A 494 -38.59 10.86 -4.61
N LEU A 495 -37.80 9.88 -5.06
CA LEU A 495 -38.10 9.09 -6.25
C LEU A 495 -39.41 8.28 -6.09
N HIS A 496 -39.65 7.77 -4.89
CA HIS A 496 -40.89 7.07 -4.54
C HIS A 496 -42.11 8.00 -4.62
N TYR A 497 -42.01 9.17 -3.99
CA TYR A 497 -43.10 10.15 -3.99
C TYR A 497 -43.36 10.74 -5.37
N ALA A 498 -42.31 10.97 -6.16
CA ALA A 498 -42.42 11.44 -7.55
C ALA A 498 -42.98 10.38 -8.51
N GLY A 499 -43.20 9.14 -8.06
CA GLY A 499 -43.68 8.04 -8.89
C GLY A 499 -42.67 7.55 -9.93
N ILE A 500 -41.40 7.93 -9.80
CA ILE A 500 -40.32 7.55 -10.73
C ILE A 500 -39.88 6.10 -10.45
N GLU A 501 -39.74 5.73 -9.17
CA GLU A 501 -39.39 4.37 -8.75
C GLU A 501 -40.18 3.99 -7.50
N SER A 502 -41.03 2.95 -7.57
CA SER A 502 -41.82 2.56 -6.40
C SER A 502 -41.00 1.67 -5.45
N PHE A 503 -40.70 2.16 -4.25
CA PHE A 503 -40.03 1.36 -3.21
C PHE A 503 -40.92 0.21 -2.73
N ARG A 504 -40.41 -1.03 -2.80
CA ARG A 504 -41.11 -2.22 -2.30
C ARG A 504 -40.16 -3.09 -1.50
N LEU A 505 -40.54 -3.41 -0.25
CA LEU A 505 -39.78 -4.39 0.54
C LEU A 505 -39.92 -5.80 -0.07
N PRO A 506 -38.87 -6.62 0.01
CA PRO A 506 -38.94 -8.02 -0.39
C PRO A 506 -40.00 -8.76 0.44
N SER A 507 -40.88 -9.50 -0.23
CA SER A 507 -41.99 -10.23 0.41
C SER A 507 -41.57 -11.58 0.99
N ASN A 508 -40.42 -12.13 0.57
CA ASN A 508 -39.94 -13.45 0.95
C ASN A 508 -38.58 -13.35 1.66
N TRP A 509 -38.42 -14.11 2.75
CA TRP A 509 -37.15 -14.28 3.46
C TRP A 509 -36.03 -14.76 2.54
N TRP A 510 -36.34 -15.56 1.51
CA TRP A 510 -35.31 -16.03 0.59
C TRP A 510 -34.73 -14.91 -0.29
N THR A 511 -35.57 -13.95 -0.67
CA THR A 511 -35.14 -12.71 -1.31
C THR A 511 -34.29 -11.87 -0.36
N VAL A 512 -34.67 -11.77 0.91
CA VAL A 512 -33.88 -11.05 1.93
C VAL A 512 -32.49 -11.65 2.10
N PHE A 513 -32.38 -12.98 2.27
CA PHE A 513 -31.10 -13.66 2.40
C PHE A 513 -30.23 -13.52 1.14
N SER A 514 -30.84 -13.61 -0.04
CA SER A 514 -30.12 -13.42 -1.31
C SER A 514 -29.56 -12.00 -1.42
N ILE A 515 -30.36 -10.98 -1.08
CA ILE A 515 -29.91 -9.57 -1.04
C ILE A 515 -28.81 -9.36 0.00
N ALA A 516 -28.88 -10.00 1.17
CA ALA A 516 -27.80 -9.96 2.15
C ALA A 516 -26.51 -10.60 1.61
N GLY A 517 -26.63 -11.67 0.83
CA GLY A 517 -25.51 -12.28 0.10
C GLY A 517 -24.89 -11.34 -0.94
N ILE A 518 -25.71 -10.60 -1.70
CA ILE A 518 -25.24 -9.55 -2.62
C ILE A 518 -24.45 -8.48 -1.85
N ALA A 519 -24.99 -7.98 -0.74
CA ALA A 519 -24.31 -6.97 0.07
C ALA A 519 -22.97 -7.47 0.65
N LEU A 520 -22.94 -8.70 1.18
CA LEU A 520 -21.72 -9.27 1.77
C LEU A 520 -20.62 -9.54 0.72
N SER A 521 -21.01 -10.06 -0.45
CA SER A 521 -20.08 -10.27 -1.57
C SER A 521 -19.58 -8.95 -2.16
N GLY A 522 -20.44 -7.93 -2.23
CA GLY A 522 -20.05 -6.56 -2.61
C GLY A 522 -19.10 -5.89 -1.62
N VAL A 523 -19.22 -6.18 -0.31
CA VAL A 523 -18.25 -5.77 0.71
C VAL A 523 -16.86 -6.35 0.43
N VAL A 524 -16.78 -7.66 0.10
CA VAL A 524 -15.51 -8.32 -0.24
C VAL A 524 -14.92 -7.72 -1.51
N PHE A 525 -15.74 -7.57 -2.55
CA PHE A 525 -15.32 -7.01 -3.83
C PHE A 525 -14.78 -5.59 -3.67
N ASN A 526 -15.54 -4.68 -3.07
CA ASN A 526 -15.14 -3.27 -2.98
C ASN A 526 -13.96 -3.06 -2.04
N SER A 527 -13.92 -3.75 -0.89
CA SER A 527 -12.75 -3.74 0.01
C SER A 527 -11.48 -4.16 -0.74
N GLY A 528 -11.53 -5.32 -1.41
CA GLY A 528 -10.39 -5.85 -2.16
C GLY A 528 -9.98 -4.97 -3.33
N LEU A 529 -10.94 -4.44 -4.09
CA LEU A 529 -10.66 -3.55 -5.22
C LEU A 529 -9.96 -2.26 -4.78
N MET A 530 -10.40 -1.62 -3.70
CA MET A 530 -9.76 -0.38 -3.22
C MET A 530 -8.34 -0.62 -2.71
N ILE A 531 -8.10 -1.76 -2.06
CA ILE A 531 -6.77 -2.18 -1.62
C ILE A 531 -5.88 -2.43 -2.85
N LEU A 532 -6.34 -3.21 -3.84
CA LEU A 532 -5.60 -3.52 -5.06
C LEU A 532 -5.31 -2.26 -5.90
N LEU A 533 -6.24 -1.32 -5.94
CA LEU A 533 -6.06 -0.04 -6.61
C LEU A 533 -4.93 0.79 -5.99
N GLY A 534 -4.81 0.75 -4.66
CA GLY A 534 -3.65 1.28 -3.94
C GLY A 534 -2.38 0.53 -4.31
N MET A 535 -2.42 -0.81 -4.31
CA MET A 535 -1.24 -1.68 -4.46
C MET A 535 -0.68 -1.79 -5.88
N TRP A 536 -1.50 -2.21 -6.83
CA TRP A 536 -1.13 -2.50 -8.22
C TRP A 536 -1.41 -1.33 -9.17
N GLY A 537 -2.05 -0.28 -8.65
CA GLY A 537 -2.45 0.87 -9.43
C GLY A 537 -3.70 0.63 -10.29
N PRO A 538 -4.20 1.70 -10.94
CA PRO A 538 -5.47 1.70 -11.67
C PRO A 538 -5.48 0.82 -12.91
N VAL A 539 -4.38 0.73 -13.65
CA VAL A 539 -4.32 0.01 -14.93
C VAL A 539 -4.46 -1.50 -14.73
N VAL A 540 -3.60 -2.06 -13.87
CA VAL A 540 -3.59 -3.51 -13.60
C VAL A 540 -4.87 -3.94 -12.90
N THR A 541 -5.34 -3.14 -11.94
CA THR A 541 -6.59 -3.43 -11.20
C THR A 541 -7.81 -3.39 -12.12
N SER A 542 -7.92 -2.38 -13.00
CA SER A 542 -9.00 -2.28 -13.99
C SER A 542 -9.03 -3.45 -14.96
N VAL A 543 -7.90 -3.80 -15.58
CA VAL A 543 -7.84 -4.91 -16.54
C VAL A 543 -8.03 -6.26 -15.83
N GLY A 544 -7.48 -6.40 -14.63
CA GLY A 544 -7.72 -7.56 -13.78
C GLY A 544 -9.20 -7.75 -13.46
N ASN A 545 -9.94 -6.66 -13.20
CA ASN A 545 -11.37 -6.72 -12.98
C ASN A 545 -12.15 -7.23 -14.21
N LEU A 546 -11.63 -7.11 -15.44
CA LEU A 546 -12.28 -7.68 -16.63
C LEU A 546 -12.32 -9.21 -16.63
N LEU A 547 -11.46 -9.89 -15.86
CA LEU A 547 -11.54 -11.35 -15.66
C LEU A 547 -12.85 -11.78 -15.00
N THR A 548 -13.54 -10.88 -14.31
CA THR A 548 -14.90 -11.16 -13.80
C THR A 548 -15.86 -11.54 -14.92
N THR A 549 -15.71 -10.97 -16.12
CA THR A 549 -16.53 -11.33 -17.29
C THR A 549 -16.32 -12.80 -17.67
N VAL A 550 -15.08 -13.28 -17.60
CA VAL A 550 -14.74 -14.69 -17.83
C VAL A 550 -15.34 -15.58 -16.75
N LEU A 551 -15.22 -15.18 -15.48
CA LEU A 551 -15.75 -15.96 -14.35
C LEU A 551 -17.28 -16.01 -14.34
N VAL A 552 -17.95 -14.92 -14.68
CA VAL A 552 -19.41 -14.88 -14.83
C VAL A 552 -19.85 -15.81 -15.95
N LEU A 553 -19.21 -15.78 -17.12
CA LEU A 553 -19.52 -16.73 -18.20
C LEU A 553 -19.30 -18.19 -17.75
N VAL A 554 -18.19 -18.48 -17.08
CA VAL A 554 -17.93 -19.83 -16.54
C VAL A 554 -19.02 -20.23 -15.54
N SER A 555 -19.40 -19.33 -14.64
CA SER A 555 -20.48 -19.57 -13.69
C SER A 555 -21.81 -19.85 -14.38
N ASP A 556 -22.18 -19.07 -15.40
CA ASP A 556 -23.40 -19.27 -16.19
C ASP A 556 -23.43 -20.64 -16.89
N THR A 557 -22.26 -21.12 -17.34
CA THR A 557 -22.15 -22.46 -17.97
C THR A 557 -22.20 -23.61 -16.97
N LEU A 558 -21.74 -23.39 -15.73
CA LEU A 558 -21.70 -24.42 -14.70
C LEU A 558 -23.00 -24.53 -13.89
N PHE A 559 -23.62 -23.40 -13.59
CA PHE A 559 -24.76 -23.28 -12.69
C PHE A 559 -26.04 -22.79 -13.36
N GLY A 560 -25.95 -22.22 -14.57
CA GLY A 560 -27.09 -21.84 -15.38
C GLY A 560 -27.54 -22.93 -16.35
N ASN A 561 -28.61 -22.66 -17.12
CA ASN A 561 -29.15 -23.59 -18.12
C ASN A 561 -28.49 -23.47 -19.53
N GLY A 562 -27.34 -22.80 -19.66
CA GLY A 562 -26.84 -22.35 -20.96
C GLY A 562 -25.56 -23.04 -21.42
N MET A 563 -25.68 -24.11 -22.23
CA MET A 563 -24.64 -24.37 -23.26
C MET A 563 -24.73 -23.35 -24.40
N ASP A 564 -25.85 -22.63 -24.52
CA ASP A 564 -26.11 -21.66 -25.60
C ASP A 564 -25.30 -20.36 -25.48
N THR A 565 -24.73 -20.07 -24.31
CA THR A 565 -23.86 -18.90 -24.07
C THR A 565 -22.39 -19.15 -24.48
N LEU A 566 -22.01 -20.42 -24.68
CA LEU A 566 -20.68 -20.83 -25.15
C LEU A 566 -20.62 -20.78 -26.67
N THR A 567 -20.30 -19.60 -27.19
CA THR A 567 -20.08 -19.37 -28.61
C THR A 567 -18.58 -19.31 -28.91
N PHE A 568 -18.22 -19.47 -30.19
CA PHE A 568 -16.84 -19.23 -30.64
C PHE A 568 -16.36 -17.83 -30.24
N TRP A 569 -17.24 -16.83 -30.34
CA TRP A 569 -16.94 -15.44 -29.99
C TRP A 569 -16.75 -15.24 -28.48
N SER A 570 -17.53 -15.89 -27.63
CA SER A 570 -17.34 -15.79 -26.18
C SER A 570 -16.06 -16.49 -25.71
N LEU A 571 -15.69 -17.62 -26.31
CA LEU A 571 -14.40 -18.28 -26.04
C LEU A 571 -13.19 -17.45 -26.51
N LEU A 572 -13.29 -16.85 -27.69
CA LEU A 572 -12.25 -15.95 -28.22
C LEU A 572 -12.10 -14.71 -27.33
N GLY A 573 -13.21 -14.12 -26.91
CA GLY A 573 -13.22 -12.97 -26.01
C GLY A 573 -12.62 -13.29 -24.63
N CYS A 574 -12.98 -14.42 -24.03
CA CYS A 574 -12.37 -14.87 -22.78
C CYS A 574 -10.87 -15.10 -22.90
N SER A 575 -10.43 -15.71 -24.00
CA SER A 575 -9.01 -15.94 -24.28
C SER A 575 -8.26 -14.61 -24.41
N ALA A 576 -8.84 -13.61 -25.09
CA ALA A 576 -8.27 -12.28 -25.23
C ALA A 576 -8.10 -11.57 -23.87
N ILE A 577 -9.09 -11.66 -22.98
CA ILE A 577 -9.03 -11.07 -21.62
C ILE A 577 -7.93 -11.73 -20.80
N VAL A 578 -7.84 -13.08 -20.80
CA VAL A 578 -6.83 -13.83 -20.04
C VAL A 578 -5.42 -13.51 -20.55
N VAL A 579 -5.22 -13.46 -21.87
CA VAL A 579 -3.92 -13.11 -22.46
C VAL A 579 -3.53 -11.67 -22.10
N ALA A 580 -4.47 -10.71 -22.22
CA ALA A 580 -4.22 -9.33 -21.86
C ALA A 580 -3.82 -9.15 -20.39
N PHE A 581 -4.53 -9.81 -19.46
CA PHE A 581 -4.14 -9.80 -18.06
C PHE A 581 -2.79 -10.47 -17.82
N GLY A 582 -2.51 -11.58 -18.51
CA GLY A 582 -1.24 -12.29 -18.44
C GLY A 582 -0.04 -11.42 -18.85
N VAL A 583 -0.21 -10.58 -19.88
CA VAL A 583 0.82 -9.61 -20.30
C VAL A 583 1.09 -8.59 -19.19
N LEU A 584 0.04 -8.01 -18.59
CA LEU A 584 0.20 -7.03 -17.52
C LEU A 584 0.77 -7.64 -16.23
N ALA A 585 0.33 -8.85 -15.89
CA ALA A 585 0.85 -9.58 -14.73
C ALA A 585 2.32 -9.94 -14.93
N TYR A 586 2.72 -10.35 -16.13
CA TYR A 586 4.13 -10.61 -16.45
C TYR A 586 4.97 -9.36 -16.27
N ASP A 587 4.56 -8.21 -16.81
CA ASP A 587 5.29 -6.95 -16.65
C ASP A 587 5.43 -6.59 -15.16
N MET A 588 4.36 -6.75 -14.37
CA MET A 588 4.36 -6.50 -12.92
C MET A 588 5.31 -7.41 -12.12
N PHE A 589 5.42 -8.69 -12.49
CA PHE A 589 6.22 -9.66 -11.73
C PHE A 589 7.64 -9.85 -12.26
N ALA A 590 7.90 -9.63 -13.55
CA ALA A 590 9.18 -9.90 -14.19
C ALA A 590 10.10 -8.67 -14.26
N HIS A 591 9.56 -7.44 -14.24
CA HIS A 591 10.34 -6.20 -14.36
C HIS A 591 10.03 -5.20 -13.22
N PRO A 592 10.15 -5.58 -11.93
CA PRO A 592 9.87 -4.66 -10.82
C PRO A 592 10.80 -3.42 -10.79
N SER A 593 11.94 -3.44 -11.50
CA SER A 593 12.93 -2.35 -11.57
C SER A 593 12.69 -1.32 -12.66
N ASP A 594 11.91 -1.64 -13.71
CA ASP A 594 11.64 -0.70 -14.81
C ASP A 594 10.50 0.26 -14.48
N ASP A 595 9.59 -0.13 -13.58
CA ASP A 595 8.68 0.81 -12.91
C ASP A 595 9.49 1.75 -11.98
N LEU A 596 10.49 1.26 -11.26
CA LEU A 596 11.29 2.10 -10.33
C LEU A 596 12.24 3.12 -10.99
N THR A 597 12.47 3.06 -12.31
CA THR A 597 13.39 3.97 -13.03
C THR A 597 12.71 4.79 -14.14
N SER A 598 11.41 4.61 -14.34
CA SER A 598 10.62 5.38 -15.31
C SER A 598 9.45 6.17 -14.70
N HIS A 599 9.30 6.14 -13.37
CA HIS A 599 8.24 6.80 -12.60
C HIS A 599 8.69 8.02 -11.82
#